data_AF-A0A918KUS6-F1
#
_entry.id   AF-A0A918KUS6-F1
#
_cell.length_a   1.000
_cell.length_b   1.000
_cell.length_c   1.000
_cell.angle_alpha   90.00
_cell.angle_beta   90.00
_cell.angle_gamma   90.00
#
_symmetry.space_group_name_H-M   'P 1'
#
loop_
_entity.id
_entity.type
_entity.pdbx_description
1 polymer ?
#
loop_
_entity_poly.entity_id
_entity_poly.type
_entity_poly.pdbx_seq_one_letter_code
_entity_poly.pdbx_strand_id
1 'polypeptide(L)'
;MAAERKVAGRDLKPSGEIWVTTTDSLLMGLLAPLFTQFRHIYPDILLDVAISNQLFNLTRREADVAVRPSNRPPENLIGRPLTTIRQAVYAHRSFGLAPGASIESLGGQPWIGAGPRLKDSEVDQWMDTNGLKSACVYRVDTLVGILSAIRSSMGLGILPCYLAEGYPDIVQLTDPIPELDYGLWFLMHPDLRGVVRIHALMDFLTDAIRKQEQRLAGPLLGS
;
A
#
# COMPACT_ATOMS: atom_id res chain seq x y z
N MET A 1 8.85 -55.81 2.22
CA MET A 1 9.77 -54.81 2.80
C MET A 1 9.07 -53.47 2.77
N ALA A 2 8.53 -53.08 3.92
CA ALA A 2 7.88 -51.79 4.14
C ALA A 2 8.78 -51.01 5.09
N ALA A 3 9.50 -50.03 4.57
CA ALA A 3 10.26 -49.07 5.36
C ALA A 3 10.62 -47.86 4.49
N GLU A 4 9.62 -47.07 4.07
CA GLU A 4 9.87 -45.70 3.58
C GLU A 4 8.63 -44.80 3.70
N ARG A 5 7.79 -45.07 4.72
CA ARG A 5 6.74 -44.15 5.18
C ARG A 5 7.12 -43.66 6.58
N LYS A 6 7.11 -42.33 6.75
CA LYS A 6 7.44 -41.53 7.94
C LYS A 6 8.90 -41.07 8.02
N VAL A 7 9.28 -40.14 7.14
CA VAL A 7 10.04 -38.99 7.64
C VAL A 7 9.01 -38.10 8.34
N ALA A 8 9.20 -37.97 9.64
CA ALA A 8 8.35 -37.26 10.56
C ALA A 8 8.07 -35.83 10.10
N GLY A 9 6.84 -35.36 10.32
CA GLY A 9 6.56 -33.94 10.46
C GLY A 9 7.40 -33.40 11.61
N ARG A 10 8.63 -33.00 11.31
CA ARG A 10 9.28 -31.94 12.06
C ARG A 10 8.43 -30.72 11.77
N ASP A 11 7.85 -30.14 12.82
CA ASP A 11 7.50 -28.72 12.83
C ASP A 11 8.78 -27.98 12.43
N LEU A 12 8.97 -27.76 11.13
CA LEU A 12 10.08 -27.01 10.60
C LEU A 12 9.78 -25.58 11.01
N LYS A 13 10.32 -25.18 12.16
CA LYS A 13 10.26 -23.81 12.64
C LYS A 13 10.63 -22.90 11.45
N PRO A 14 9.75 -21.96 11.06
CA PRO A 14 10.02 -21.10 9.92
C PRO A 14 11.36 -20.37 10.10
N SER A 15 12.28 -20.55 9.15
CA SER A 15 13.64 -19.98 9.19
C SER A 15 14.20 -19.72 7.80
N GLY A 16 15.25 -18.91 7.71
CA GLY A 16 15.94 -18.57 6.45
C GLY A 16 15.54 -17.19 5.93
N GLU A 17 15.84 -16.90 4.67
CA GLU A 17 15.63 -15.58 4.09
C GLU A 17 14.33 -15.52 3.28
N ILE A 18 13.64 -14.38 3.33
CA ILE A 18 12.50 -14.04 2.46
C ILE A 18 12.81 -12.72 1.78
N TRP A 19 12.82 -12.74 0.44
CA TRP A 19 12.93 -11.53 -0.37
C TRP A 19 11.55 -10.94 -0.64
N VAL A 20 11.27 -9.81 -0.03
CA VAL A 20 9.98 -9.11 -0.10
C VAL A 20 10.13 -7.87 -0.98
N THR A 21 9.17 -7.61 -1.86
CA THR A 21 9.05 -6.30 -2.51
C THR A 21 7.74 -5.58 -2.16
N THR A 22 7.81 -4.26 -2.03
CA THR A 22 6.66 -3.40 -1.75
C THR A 22 6.86 -1.96 -2.26
N THR A 23 5.90 -1.07 -2.01
CA THR A 23 5.98 0.37 -2.29
C THR A 23 6.50 1.13 -1.07
N ASP A 24 7.02 2.33 -1.29
CA ASP A 24 7.54 3.20 -0.22
C ASP A 24 6.47 3.58 0.81
N SER A 25 5.28 3.93 0.33
CA SER A 25 4.10 4.28 1.10
C SER A 25 3.62 3.13 1.98
N LEU A 26 3.56 1.91 1.43
CA LEU A 26 3.19 0.73 2.21
C LEU A 26 4.23 0.44 3.28
N LEU A 27 5.53 0.50 2.95
CA LEU A 27 6.57 0.26 3.95
C LEU A 27 6.47 1.26 5.10
N MET A 28 6.41 2.56 4.78
CA MET A 28 6.36 3.63 5.76
C MET A 28 5.07 3.62 6.58
N GLY A 29 3.91 3.49 5.93
CA GLY A 29 2.60 3.67 6.57
C GLY A 29 2.00 2.41 7.19
N LEU A 30 2.46 1.21 6.78
CA LEU A 30 1.83 -0.05 7.16
C LEU A 30 2.81 -1.18 7.52
N LEU A 31 3.75 -1.51 6.63
CA LEU A 31 4.46 -2.79 6.70
C LEU A 31 5.65 -2.78 7.66
N ALA A 32 6.36 -1.66 7.88
CA ALA A 32 7.52 -1.66 8.78
C ALA A 32 7.18 -2.08 10.23
N PRO A 33 6.09 -1.58 10.86
CA PRO A 33 5.65 -2.09 12.16
C PRO A 33 5.24 -3.57 12.13
N LEU A 34 4.59 -4.01 11.05
CA LEU A 34 4.14 -5.40 10.91
C LEU A 34 5.33 -6.36 10.71
N PHE A 35 6.31 -6.00 9.89
CA PHE A 35 7.56 -6.75 9.74
C PHE A 35 8.34 -6.83 11.04
N THR A 36 8.33 -5.75 11.83
CA THR A 36 8.92 -5.76 13.18
C THR A 36 8.23 -6.81 14.05
N GLN A 37 6.90 -6.79 14.14
CA GLN A 37 6.13 -7.78 14.91
C GLN A 37 6.36 -9.21 14.41
N PHE A 38 6.36 -9.42 13.09
CA PHE A 38 6.65 -10.72 12.48
C PHE A 38 8.03 -11.26 12.88
N ARG A 39 9.06 -10.41 12.84
CA ARG A 39 10.42 -10.77 13.24
C ARG A 39 10.56 -11.14 14.71
N HIS A 40 9.75 -10.54 15.59
CA HIS A 40 9.70 -10.94 17.00
C HIS A 40 9.12 -12.35 17.18
N ILE A 41 8.14 -12.73 16.35
CA ILE A 41 7.52 -14.06 16.38
C ILE A 41 8.44 -15.12 15.72
N TYR A 42 9.08 -14.76 14.61
CA TYR A 42 9.95 -15.66 13.83
C TYR A 42 11.39 -15.15 13.75
N PRO A 43 12.16 -15.17 14.86
CA PRO A 43 13.49 -14.56 14.96
C PRO A 43 14.54 -15.19 14.04
N ASP A 44 14.30 -16.37 13.48
CA ASP A 44 15.22 -17.06 12.56
C ASP A 44 14.95 -16.73 11.07
N ILE A 45 14.00 -15.84 10.76
CA ILE A 45 13.71 -15.38 9.39
C ILE A 45 14.36 -14.02 9.07
N LEU A 46 15.30 -13.96 8.14
CA LEU A 46 15.75 -12.68 7.58
C LEU A 46 14.72 -12.15 6.56
N LEU A 47 14.30 -10.90 6.68
CA LEU A 47 13.52 -10.20 5.66
C LEU A 47 14.46 -9.28 4.88
N ASP A 48 14.67 -9.56 3.59
CA ASP A 48 15.30 -8.62 2.66
C ASP A 48 14.18 -7.88 1.91
N VAL A 49 14.14 -6.55 1.98
CA VAL A 49 12.99 -5.76 1.51
C VAL A 49 13.40 -4.77 0.43
N ALA A 50 12.99 -5.04 -0.81
CA ALA A 50 13.21 -4.17 -1.96
C ALA A 50 12.00 -3.23 -2.19
N ILE A 51 12.24 -1.92 -2.13
CA ILE A 51 11.21 -0.90 -2.37
C ILE A 51 11.27 -0.44 -3.82
N SER A 52 10.14 -0.47 -4.53
CA SER A 52 9.98 0.39 -5.70
C SER A 52 8.52 0.62 -6.03
N ASN A 53 8.22 1.77 -6.64
CA ASN A 53 6.87 2.12 -7.07
C ASN A 53 6.56 1.60 -8.49
N GLN A 54 7.56 1.09 -9.21
CA GLN A 54 7.32 0.37 -10.47
C GLN A 54 6.82 -1.05 -10.17
N LEU A 55 5.99 -1.58 -11.08
CA LEU A 55 5.71 -3.01 -11.12
C LEU A 55 7.01 -3.77 -11.35
N PHE A 56 7.47 -4.50 -10.34
CA PHE A 56 8.56 -5.46 -10.49
C PHE A 56 8.12 -6.62 -11.34
N ASN A 57 9.03 -7.11 -12.17
CA ASN A 57 8.81 -8.36 -12.87
C ASN A 57 9.14 -9.55 -11.97
N LEU A 58 8.15 -9.98 -11.19
CA LEU A 58 8.25 -11.17 -10.32
C LEU A 58 8.56 -12.47 -11.10
N THR A 59 8.42 -12.49 -12.44
CA THR A 59 8.81 -13.67 -13.25
C THR A 59 10.33 -13.84 -13.38
N ARG A 60 11.14 -12.82 -13.06
CA ARG A 60 12.61 -12.92 -13.10
C ARG A 60 13.24 -13.40 -11.79
N ARG A 61 12.42 -13.84 -10.81
CA ARG A 61 12.86 -14.26 -9.46
C ARG A 61 13.60 -13.16 -8.69
N GLU A 62 13.27 -11.90 -8.95
CA GLU A 62 13.86 -10.73 -8.27
C GLU A 62 13.27 -10.53 -6.85
N ALA A 63 12.23 -11.30 -6.46
CA ALA A 63 11.71 -11.40 -5.10
C ALA A 63 10.96 -12.73 -4.91
N ASP A 64 10.84 -13.19 -3.66
CA ASP A 64 10.00 -14.33 -3.28
C ASP A 64 8.52 -13.93 -3.24
N VAL A 65 8.25 -12.77 -2.64
CA VAL A 65 6.89 -12.28 -2.38
C VAL A 65 6.78 -10.79 -2.66
N ALA A 66 5.59 -10.34 -3.03
CA ALA A 66 5.26 -8.93 -3.13
C ALA A 66 4.03 -8.59 -2.31
N VAL A 67 4.08 -7.47 -1.59
CA VAL A 67 2.94 -6.90 -0.88
C VAL A 67 2.65 -5.52 -1.48
N ARG A 68 1.62 -5.41 -2.33
CA ARG A 68 1.43 -4.24 -3.19
C ARG A 68 -0.05 -3.93 -3.46
N PRO A 69 -0.41 -2.66 -3.69
CA PRO A 69 -1.72 -2.30 -4.23
C PRO A 69 -1.82 -2.73 -5.70
N SER A 70 -2.95 -3.29 -6.11
CA SER A 70 -3.29 -3.56 -7.51
C SER A 70 -4.77 -3.90 -7.68
N ASN A 71 -5.39 -3.32 -8.71
CA ASN A 71 -6.71 -3.72 -9.20
C ASN A 71 -6.63 -4.80 -10.30
N ARG A 72 -5.42 -5.14 -10.74
CA ARG A 72 -5.14 -6.15 -11.77
C ARG A 72 -3.90 -6.95 -11.38
N PRO A 73 -3.97 -7.77 -10.32
CA PRO A 73 -2.84 -8.60 -9.92
C PRO A 73 -2.43 -9.54 -11.06
N PRO A 74 -1.13 -9.83 -11.27
CA PRO A 74 -0.68 -10.69 -12.37
C PRO A 74 -1.23 -12.12 -12.24
N GLU A 75 -1.79 -12.67 -13.32
CA GLU A 75 -2.41 -14.01 -13.34
C GLU A 75 -1.40 -15.15 -13.15
N ASN A 76 -0.13 -14.90 -13.47
CA ASN A 76 0.95 -15.88 -13.36
C ASN A 76 1.50 -16.04 -11.93
N LEU A 77 0.92 -15.34 -10.95
CA LEU A 77 1.30 -15.41 -9.54
C LEU A 77 0.17 -16.00 -8.72
N ILE A 78 0.51 -16.61 -7.58
CA ILE A 78 -0.49 -16.95 -6.57
C ILE A 78 -0.75 -15.67 -5.76
N GLY A 79 -1.99 -15.19 -5.79
CA GLY A 79 -2.40 -14.00 -5.06
C GLY A 79 -3.38 -14.29 -3.93
N ARG A 80 -3.16 -13.66 -2.77
CA ARG A 80 -4.11 -13.60 -1.66
C ARG A 80 -4.50 -12.13 -1.41
N PRO A 81 -5.79 -11.77 -1.54
CA PRO A 81 -6.25 -10.43 -1.19
C PRO A 81 -6.16 -10.25 0.32
N LEU A 82 -5.65 -9.10 0.75
CA LEU A 82 -5.45 -8.76 2.16
C LEU A 82 -6.54 -7.81 2.65
N THR A 83 -6.84 -6.75 1.89
CA THR A 83 -7.90 -5.76 2.17
C THR A 83 -8.07 -4.81 0.97
N THR A 84 -8.92 -3.79 1.11
CA THR A 84 -8.99 -2.62 0.22
C THR A 84 -8.33 -1.42 0.87
N ILE A 85 -7.49 -0.71 0.12
CA ILE A 85 -6.90 0.57 0.49
C ILE A 85 -7.73 1.67 -0.16
N ARG A 86 -8.32 2.54 0.65
CA ARG A 86 -9.06 3.69 0.14
C ARG A 86 -8.22 4.95 0.06
N GLN A 87 -8.60 5.83 -0.86
CA GLN A 87 -7.93 7.11 -1.11
C GLN A 87 -8.88 8.27 -0.79
N ALA A 88 -8.35 9.38 -0.30
CA ALA A 88 -9.11 10.62 -0.13
C ALA A 88 -8.24 11.84 -0.48
N VAL A 89 -8.85 13.01 -0.60
CA VAL A 89 -8.12 14.27 -0.77
C VAL A 89 -7.67 14.80 0.57
N TYR A 90 -6.42 15.22 0.65
CA TYR A 90 -5.80 15.78 1.84
C TYR A 90 -5.15 17.13 1.55
N ALA A 91 -5.12 17.99 2.56
CA ALA A 91 -4.37 19.24 2.56
C ALA A 91 -3.73 19.49 3.92
N HIS A 92 -2.79 20.43 3.96
CA HIS A 92 -2.34 20.98 5.23
C HIS A 92 -3.41 21.89 5.82
N ARG A 93 -3.56 21.89 7.15
CA ARG A 93 -4.55 22.71 7.88
C ARG A 93 -4.45 24.22 7.60
N SER A 94 -3.30 24.71 7.16
CA SER A 94 -3.12 26.14 6.81
C SER A 94 -3.95 26.59 5.61
N PHE A 95 -4.48 25.67 4.80
CA PHE A 95 -5.39 26.01 3.72
C PHE A 95 -6.78 26.45 4.23
N GLY A 96 -7.11 26.18 5.50
CA GLY A 96 -8.39 26.59 6.08
C GLY A 96 -9.62 25.94 5.43
N LEU A 97 -9.44 24.81 4.75
CA LEU A 97 -10.49 24.06 4.09
C LEU A 97 -11.17 23.11 5.08
N ALA A 98 -12.49 23.03 5.01
CA ALA A 98 -13.29 22.18 5.87
C ALA A 98 -13.32 20.73 5.37
N PRO A 99 -13.32 19.73 6.26
CA PRO A 99 -13.71 18.36 5.94
C PRO A 99 -15.10 18.29 5.29
N GLY A 100 -15.33 17.34 4.38
CA GLY A 100 -16.59 17.17 3.66
C GLY A 100 -16.79 18.11 2.46
N ALA A 101 -15.70 18.69 1.94
CA ALA A 101 -15.73 19.53 0.75
C ALA A 101 -16.05 18.71 -0.51
N SER A 102 -16.86 19.27 -1.40
CA SER A 102 -17.09 18.66 -2.72
C SER A 102 -15.87 18.88 -3.62
N ILE A 103 -15.63 17.97 -4.57
CA ILE A 103 -14.47 18.08 -5.48
C ILE A 103 -14.50 19.40 -6.26
N GLU A 104 -15.69 19.84 -6.69
CA GLU A 104 -15.87 21.08 -7.43
C GLU A 104 -15.40 22.30 -6.62
N SER A 105 -15.69 22.32 -5.32
CA SER A 105 -15.27 23.42 -4.42
C SER A 105 -13.75 23.51 -4.25
N LEU A 106 -13.03 22.42 -4.52
CA LEU A 106 -11.57 22.33 -4.41
C LEU A 106 -10.84 22.68 -5.72
N GLY A 107 -11.56 22.87 -6.83
CA GLY A 107 -10.95 23.08 -8.15
C GLY A 107 -10.09 24.35 -8.25
N GLY A 108 -10.34 25.37 -7.44
CA GLY A 108 -9.55 26.61 -7.40
C GLY A 108 -8.25 26.54 -6.59
N GLN A 109 -7.98 25.41 -5.94
CA GLN A 109 -6.79 25.23 -5.09
C GLN A 109 -5.58 24.73 -5.89
N PRO A 110 -4.34 24.95 -5.42
CA PRO A 110 -3.17 24.30 -6.00
C PRO A 110 -3.19 22.79 -5.72
N TRP A 111 -2.92 21.99 -6.76
CA TRP A 111 -2.89 20.53 -6.64
C TRP A 111 -1.48 19.95 -6.77
N ILE A 112 -1.28 18.80 -6.12
CA ILE A 112 -0.11 17.95 -6.22
C ILE A 112 -0.54 16.71 -6.99
N GLY A 113 0.08 16.49 -8.15
CA GLY A 113 -0.19 15.33 -8.99
C GLY A 113 0.87 14.23 -8.87
N ALA A 114 0.50 13.04 -9.32
CA ALA A 114 1.45 11.99 -9.64
C ALA A 114 2.32 12.42 -10.85
N GLY A 115 3.62 12.21 -10.75
CA GLY A 115 4.53 12.32 -11.90
C GLY A 115 4.34 11.13 -12.86
N PRO A 116 4.71 11.27 -14.15
CA PRO A 116 4.49 10.23 -15.16
C PRO A 116 5.22 8.90 -14.85
N ARG A 117 6.20 8.94 -13.94
CA ARG A 117 6.90 7.74 -13.48
C ARG A 117 6.11 6.97 -12.41
N LEU A 118 5.20 7.56 -11.64
CA LEU A 118 4.38 6.80 -10.68
C LEU A 118 3.41 5.84 -11.40
N LYS A 119 2.99 6.19 -12.62
CA LYS A 119 2.10 5.39 -13.49
C LYS A 119 0.79 4.99 -12.81
N ASP A 120 0.25 5.88 -11.99
CA ASP A 120 -1.08 5.71 -11.40
C ASP A 120 -2.14 6.25 -12.38
N SER A 121 -2.55 5.40 -13.32
CA SER A 121 -3.47 5.80 -14.39
C SER A 121 -4.86 6.15 -13.88
N GLU A 122 -5.31 5.55 -12.77
CA GLU A 122 -6.65 5.78 -12.24
C GLU A 122 -6.72 7.15 -11.56
N VAL A 123 -5.72 7.51 -10.72
CA VAL A 123 -5.61 8.85 -10.15
C VAL A 123 -5.41 9.91 -11.24
N ASP A 124 -4.52 9.66 -12.21
CA ASP A 124 -4.27 10.62 -13.30
C ASP A 124 -5.53 10.87 -14.13
N GLN A 125 -6.32 9.83 -14.43
CA GLN A 125 -7.58 9.95 -15.19
C GLN A 125 -8.66 10.63 -14.36
N TRP A 126 -8.77 10.30 -13.07
CA TRP A 126 -9.73 10.93 -12.16
C TRP A 126 -9.44 12.42 -12.01
N MET A 127 -8.18 12.82 -11.84
CA MET A 127 -7.81 14.23 -11.77
C MET A 127 -8.11 14.98 -13.07
N ASP A 128 -7.93 14.33 -14.22
CA ASP A 128 -8.23 14.93 -15.54
C ASP A 128 -9.75 15.12 -15.72
N THR A 129 -10.54 14.11 -15.39
CA THR A 129 -12.01 14.13 -15.49
C THR A 129 -12.63 15.21 -14.59
N ASN A 130 -12.02 15.48 -13.44
CA ASN A 130 -12.44 16.52 -12.51
C ASN A 130 -11.78 17.89 -12.78
N GLY A 131 -11.03 18.06 -13.87
CA GLY A 131 -10.38 19.33 -14.22
C GLY A 131 -9.24 19.76 -13.28
N LEU A 132 -8.74 18.87 -12.44
CA LEU A 132 -7.73 19.14 -11.41
C LEU A 132 -6.30 19.02 -11.95
N LYS A 133 -6.11 18.26 -13.05
CA LYS A 133 -4.79 18.01 -13.63
C LYS A 133 -4.10 19.29 -14.15
N SER A 134 -4.89 20.26 -14.62
CA SER A 134 -4.41 21.59 -15.04
C SER A 134 -4.05 22.50 -13.86
N ALA A 135 -4.62 22.24 -12.68
CA ALA A 135 -4.32 22.94 -11.43
C ALA A 135 -3.08 22.37 -10.69
N CYS A 136 -2.46 21.31 -11.22
CA CYS A 136 -1.25 20.75 -10.63
C CYS A 136 -0.07 21.73 -10.68
N VAL A 137 0.39 22.19 -9.53
CA VAL A 137 1.58 23.04 -9.38
C VAL A 137 2.85 22.25 -9.08
N TYR A 138 2.69 20.98 -8.71
CA TYR A 138 3.78 20.06 -8.39
C TYR A 138 3.44 18.65 -8.84
N ARG A 139 4.45 17.90 -9.31
CA ARG A 139 4.32 16.48 -9.66
C ARG A 139 5.51 15.70 -9.15
N VAL A 140 5.25 14.55 -8.53
CA VAL A 140 6.27 13.68 -7.92
C VAL A 140 5.91 12.21 -8.11
N ASP A 141 6.92 11.36 -8.20
CA ASP A 141 6.79 9.94 -8.56
C ASP A 141 6.71 8.98 -7.35
N THR A 142 6.22 9.50 -6.22
CA THR A 142 6.04 8.75 -4.98
C THR A 142 4.91 9.36 -4.14
N LEU A 143 4.09 8.52 -3.52
CA LEU A 143 3.07 8.95 -2.56
C LEU A 143 3.68 9.56 -1.29
N VAL A 144 4.88 9.12 -0.89
CA VAL A 144 5.62 9.75 0.22
C VAL A 144 6.06 11.17 -0.15
N GLY A 145 6.39 11.40 -1.42
CA GLY A 145 6.66 12.75 -1.94
C GLY A 145 5.41 13.64 -1.96
N ILE A 146 4.25 13.10 -2.36
CA ILE A 146 2.97 13.82 -2.30
C ILE A 146 2.67 14.23 -0.85
N LEU A 147 2.79 13.28 0.09
CA LEU A 147 2.65 13.55 1.52
C LEU A 147 3.60 14.67 1.98
N SER A 148 4.88 14.62 1.58
CA SER A 148 5.86 15.65 1.93
C SER A 148 5.49 17.04 1.39
N ALA A 149 4.97 17.11 0.16
CA ALA A 149 4.52 18.36 -0.44
C ALA A 149 3.27 18.91 0.25
N ILE A 150 2.30 18.05 0.61
CA ILE A 150 1.14 18.42 1.43
C ILE A 150 1.62 18.98 2.77
N ARG A 151 2.50 18.28 3.48
CA ARG A 151 3.07 18.75 4.77
C ARG A 151 3.80 20.09 4.68
N SER A 152 4.28 20.44 3.49
CA SER A 152 4.94 21.72 3.20
C SER A 152 3.96 22.79 2.73
N SER A 153 2.65 22.54 2.85
CA SER A 153 1.56 23.44 2.42
C SER A 153 1.59 23.82 0.95
N MET A 154 2.10 22.93 0.08
CA MET A 154 2.22 23.21 -1.35
C MET A 154 0.88 23.13 -2.09
N GLY A 155 -0.03 22.29 -1.61
CA GLY A 155 -1.33 22.09 -2.24
C GLY A 155 -2.08 20.90 -1.69
N LEU A 156 -3.18 20.58 -2.37
CA LEU A 156 -4.01 19.41 -2.12
C LEU A 156 -3.43 18.20 -2.86
N GLY A 157 -3.59 17.01 -2.30
CA GLY A 157 -3.20 15.79 -3.00
C GLY A 157 -4.02 14.60 -2.55
N ILE A 158 -4.06 13.58 -3.40
CA ILE A 158 -4.72 12.31 -3.10
C ILE A 158 -3.72 11.41 -2.39
N LEU A 159 -4.11 10.84 -1.24
CA LEU A 159 -3.30 9.91 -0.48
C LEU A 159 -4.12 8.70 -0.03
N PRO A 160 -3.46 7.54 0.20
CA PRO A 160 -4.08 6.44 0.91
C PRO A 160 -4.43 6.87 2.33
N CYS A 161 -5.60 6.48 2.83
CA CYS A 161 -6.08 6.97 4.12
C CYS A 161 -5.14 6.61 5.28
N TYR A 162 -4.57 5.41 5.25
CA TYR A 162 -3.61 4.95 6.26
C TYR A 162 -2.34 5.83 6.35
N LEU A 163 -2.02 6.58 5.28
CA LEU A 163 -0.78 7.34 5.18
C LEU A 163 -0.86 8.70 5.91
N ALA A 164 -2.07 9.22 6.09
CA ALA A 164 -2.31 10.52 6.72
C ALA A 164 -2.51 10.45 8.25
N GLU A 165 -2.89 9.29 8.80
CA GLU A 165 -3.32 9.12 10.21
C GLU A 165 -2.27 9.55 11.26
N GLY A 166 -0.98 9.59 10.90
CA GLY A 166 0.10 10.02 11.80
C GLY A 166 0.40 11.53 11.82
N TYR A 167 -0.35 12.34 11.08
CA TYR A 167 -0.01 13.76 10.86
C TYR A 167 -1.16 14.70 11.26
N PRO A 168 -1.11 15.31 12.46
CA PRO A 168 -2.22 16.14 12.95
C PRO A 168 -2.47 17.40 12.11
N ASP A 169 -1.45 17.88 11.41
CA ASP A 169 -1.55 19.06 10.54
C ASP A 169 -2.10 18.73 9.14
N ILE A 170 -2.36 17.46 8.84
CA ILE A 170 -2.98 17.03 7.59
C ILE A 170 -4.46 16.78 7.83
N VAL A 171 -5.29 17.39 7.00
CA VAL A 171 -6.76 17.33 7.09
C VAL A 171 -7.29 16.58 5.88
N GLN A 172 -8.13 15.58 6.13
CA GLN A 172 -8.91 14.92 5.09
C GLN A 172 -10.05 15.84 4.66
N LEU A 173 -10.14 16.15 3.36
CA LEU A 173 -11.12 17.08 2.81
C LEU A 173 -12.35 16.40 2.25
N THR A 174 -12.22 15.15 1.77
CA THR A 174 -13.31 14.40 1.13
C THR A 174 -13.56 13.09 1.84
N ASP A 175 -14.74 12.51 1.67
CA ASP A 175 -14.91 11.08 1.91
C ASP A 175 -13.92 10.27 1.05
N PRO A 176 -13.61 9.02 1.42
CA PRO A 176 -12.85 8.14 0.56
C PRO A 176 -13.53 7.97 -0.80
N ILE A 177 -12.74 8.02 -1.87
CA ILE A 177 -13.20 8.07 -3.27
C ILE A 177 -13.22 6.65 -3.84
N PRO A 178 -14.40 6.01 -4.03
CA PRO A 178 -14.47 4.59 -4.43
C PRO A 178 -13.79 4.29 -5.77
N GLU A 179 -13.77 5.25 -6.70
CA GLU A 179 -13.13 5.11 -8.01
C GLU A 179 -11.60 4.98 -7.92
N LEU A 180 -11.02 5.31 -6.77
CA LEU A 180 -9.58 5.28 -6.51
C LEU A 180 -9.17 4.17 -5.53
N ASP A 181 -10.10 3.28 -5.17
CA ASP A 181 -9.82 2.16 -4.29
C ASP A 181 -8.86 1.16 -4.93
N TYR A 182 -7.90 0.66 -4.14
CA TYR A 182 -6.96 -0.38 -4.55
C TYR A 182 -7.09 -1.63 -3.70
N GLY A 183 -7.17 -2.80 -4.34
CA GLY A 183 -6.93 -4.06 -3.62
C GLY A 183 -5.48 -4.14 -3.13
N LEU A 184 -5.27 -4.49 -1.86
CA LEU A 184 -3.95 -4.84 -1.33
C LEU A 184 -3.74 -6.35 -1.42
N TRP A 185 -2.67 -6.77 -2.08
CA TRP A 185 -2.39 -8.18 -2.35
C TRP A 185 -1.09 -8.65 -1.74
N PHE A 186 -1.09 -9.87 -1.21
CA PHE A 186 0.09 -10.69 -1.05
C PHE A 186 0.23 -11.57 -2.29
N LEU A 187 1.33 -11.43 -3.01
CA LEU A 187 1.62 -12.17 -4.22
C LEU A 187 2.88 -13.01 -4.02
N MET A 188 2.89 -14.23 -4.54
CA MET A 188 4.04 -15.13 -4.49
C MET A 188 4.17 -15.94 -5.77
N HIS A 189 5.39 -16.37 -6.08
CA HIS A 189 5.61 -17.28 -7.20
C HIS A 189 5.01 -18.67 -6.89
N PRO A 190 4.40 -19.38 -7.88
CA PRO A 190 3.82 -20.71 -7.67
C PRO A 190 4.77 -21.75 -7.05
N ASP A 191 6.06 -21.69 -7.38
CA ASP A 191 7.10 -22.57 -6.82
C ASP A 191 7.20 -22.48 -5.28
N LEU A 192 6.80 -21.35 -4.69
CA LEU A 192 6.90 -21.11 -3.26
C LEU A 192 5.68 -21.63 -2.48
N ARG A 193 4.68 -22.23 -3.15
CA ARG A 193 3.43 -22.72 -2.52
C ARG A 193 3.63 -23.74 -1.40
N GLY A 194 4.78 -24.42 -1.34
CA GLY A 194 5.11 -25.39 -0.29
C GLY A 194 6.05 -24.84 0.77
N VAL A 195 6.47 -23.58 0.69
CA VAL A 195 7.54 -23.04 1.53
C VAL A 195 6.95 -22.49 2.83
N VAL A 196 7.26 -23.17 3.94
CA VAL A 196 6.72 -22.88 5.27
C VAL A 196 6.91 -21.43 5.73
N ARG A 197 8.09 -20.83 5.51
CA ARG A 197 8.36 -19.43 5.91
C ARG A 197 7.53 -18.40 5.13
N ILE A 198 7.17 -18.70 3.88
CA ILE A 198 6.34 -17.84 3.05
C ILE A 198 4.90 -17.85 3.54
N HIS A 199 4.37 -19.03 3.88
CA HIS A 199 3.05 -19.16 4.52
C HIS A 199 3.00 -18.47 5.88
N ALA A 200 4.03 -18.62 6.70
CA ALA A 200 4.12 -17.93 7.98
C ALA A 200 3.99 -16.40 7.83
N LEU A 201 4.66 -15.82 6.83
CA LEU A 201 4.54 -14.39 6.53
C LEU A 201 3.16 -14.02 5.97
N MET A 202 2.64 -14.82 5.03
CA MET A 202 1.33 -14.58 4.43
C MET A 202 0.20 -14.58 5.47
N ASP A 203 0.17 -15.59 6.34
CA ASP A 203 -0.85 -15.74 7.38
C ASP A 203 -0.74 -14.62 8.40
N PHE A 204 0.49 -14.33 8.88
CA PHE A 204 0.73 -13.22 9.80
C PHE A 204 0.24 -11.89 9.21
N LEU A 205 0.63 -11.56 7.98
CA LEU A 205 0.24 -10.30 7.34
C LEU A 205 -1.27 -10.25 7.10
N THR A 206 -1.89 -11.36 6.70
CA THR A 206 -3.35 -11.40 6.51
C THR A 206 -4.07 -11.04 7.80
N ASP A 207 -3.70 -11.66 8.92
CA ASP A 207 -4.35 -11.42 10.20
C ASP A 207 -4.03 -10.03 10.76
N ALA A 208 -2.79 -9.58 10.62
CA ALA A 208 -2.38 -8.28 11.11
C ALA A 208 -3.01 -7.13 10.31
N ILE A 209 -3.11 -7.24 8.98
CA ILE A 209 -3.70 -6.21 8.11
C ILE A 209 -5.22 -6.15 8.28
N ARG A 210 -5.91 -7.28 8.51
CA ARG A 210 -7.34 -7.27 8.86
C ARG A 210 -7.63 -6.42 10.10
N LYS A 211 -6.73 -6.42 11.09
CA LYS A 211 -6.85 -5.57 12.29
C LYS A 211 -6.63 -4.07 12.00
N GLN A 212 -6.17 -3.72 10.81
CA GLN A 212 -5.94 -2.35 10.36
C GLN A 212 -7.02 -1.86 9.39
N GLU A 213 -8.07 -2.65 9.13
CA GLU A 213 -9.06 -2.39 8.07
C GLU A 213 -9.72 -1.01 8.20
N GLN A 214 -10.06 -0.57 9.42
CA GLN A 214 -10.62 0.77 9.65
C GLN A 214 -9.65 1.89 9.20
N ARG A 215 -8.37 1.76 9.52
CA ARG A 215 -7.32 2.69 9.13
C ARG A 215 -7.09 2.71 7.62
N LEU A 216 -7.20 1.55 6.97
CA LEU A 216 -7.08 1.39 5.52
C LEU A 216 -8.31 1.92 4.77
N ALA A 217 -9.49 1.84 5.38
CA ALA A 217 -10.74 2.39 4.87
C ALA A 217 -10.82 3.91 5.01
N GLY A 218 -10.19 4.48 6.03
CA GLY A 218 -10.29 5.90 6.35
C GLY A 218 -11.65 6.29 6.95
N PRO A 219 -11.73 7.44 7.62
CA PRO A 219 -12.98 7.94 8.16
C PRO A 219 -13.90 8.45 7.06
N LEU A 220 -15.21 8.27 7.27
CA LEU A 220 -16.24 9.03 6.58
C LEU A 220 -16.40 10.37 7.31
N LEU A 221 -16.38 11.46 6.55
CA LEU A 221 -16.57 12.82 7.03
C LEU A 221 -18.06 13.19 7.08
N GLY A 222 -18.91 12.40 6.39
CA GLY A 222 -20.37 12.49 6.44
C GLY A 222 -21.02 11.53 7.45
N SER A 223 -21.45 12.07 8.58
CA SER A 223 -22.63 11.67 9.38
C SER A 223 -23.22 12.93 10.01
#